data_AF-A0A8D0PFW7-F1
#
_entry.id   AF-A0A8D0PFW7-F1
#
_cell.length_a   1.000
_cell.length_b   1.000
_cell.length_c   1.000
_cell.angle_alpha   90.00
_cell.angle_beta   90.00
_cell.angle_gamma   90.00
#
_symmetry.space_group_name_H-M   'P 1'
#
loop_
_entity.id
_entity.type
_entity.pdbx_description
1 polymer ?
#
loop_
_entity_poly.entity_id
_entity_poly.type
_entity_poly.pdbx_seq_one_letter_code
_entity_poly.pdbx_strand_id
1 'polypeptide(L)'
;MIEDKGPRVADYFVVAGLTDTSKPLEEEIHFNDACHKVAKPKEPITDVSVIIKSLGEEVPRDYTCIDVTPSGLSADLNNGSLVGPQIFLCYRRGRDKPPLTDLG
;
A
#
# COMPACT_ATOMS: atom_id res chain seq x y z
N MET A 1 10.69 36.82 -20.26
CA MET A 1 10.70 36.15 -18.94
C MET A 1 11.39 34.81 -19.13
N ILE A 2 12.47 34.56 -18.41
CA ILE A 2 13.14 33.27 -18.42
C ILE A 2 12.56 32.47 -17.24
N GLU A 3 12.02 31.30 -17.53
CA GLU A 3 11.58 30.35 -16.50
C GLU A 3 12.80 29.89 -15.71
N ASP A 4 12.78 30.13 -14.41
CA ASP A 4 13.81 29.68 -13.48
C ASP A 4 13.69 28.16 -13.30
N LYS A 5 14.34 27.41 -14.19
CA LYS A 5 14.49 25.96 -14.04
C LYS A 5 15.60 25.73 -13.02
N GLY A 6 15.23 25.14 -11.88
CA GLY A 6 16.15 24.79 -10.79
C GLY A 6 17.41 24.05 -11.25
N PRO A 7 18.42 23.88 -10.37
CA PRO A 7 19.76 23.49 -10.75
C PRO A 7 19.78 22.21 -11.58
N ARG A 8 20.20 22.32 -12.85
CA ARG A 8 20.35 21.18 -13.76
C ARG A 8 21.55 20.35 -13.31
N VAL A 9 21.29 19.13 -12.86
CA VAL A 9 22.33 18.23 -12.32
C VAL A 9 23.15 17.56 -13.44
N ALA A 10 22.57 17.35 -14.63
CA ALA A 10 23.29 16.84 -15.81
C ALA A 10 22.56 17.19 -17.13
N ASP A 11 23.31 17.23 -18.24
CA ASP A 11 22.76 17.40 -19.60
C ASP A 11 22.34 16.07 -20.24
N TYR A 12 23.04 14.98 -19.91
CA TYR A 12 22.70 13.62 -20.31
C TYR A 12 23.38 12.63 -19.35
N PHE A 13 22.84 11.42 -19.26
CA PHE A 13 23.51 10.28 -18.62
C PHE A 13 23.47 9.10 -19.58
N VAL A 14 24.41 8.18 -19.42
CA VAL A 14 24.48 6.94 -20.20
C VAL A 14 24.48 5.74 -19.25
N VAL A 15 23.76 4.70 -19.62
CA VAL A 15 23.76 3.42 -18.92
C VAL A 15 24.49 2.43 -19.81
N ALA A 16 25.59 1.87 -19.31
CA ALA A 16 26.40 0.87 -20.01
C ALA A 16 26.33 -0.46 -19.26
N GLY A 17 26.56 -1.57 -19.98
CA GLY A 17 26.59 -2.91 -19.38
C GLY A 17 25.24 -3.62 -19.30
N LEU A 18 24.22 -3.14 -20.01
CA LEU A 18 22.97 -3.88 -20.18
C LEU A 18 23.22 -5.13 -21.03
N THR A 19 22.68 -6.26 -20.58
CA THR A 19 22.66 -7.53 -21.31
C THR A 19 21.25 -7.83 -21.80
N ASP A 20 21.08 -8.87 -22.62
CA ASP A 20 19.76 -9.32 -23.09
C ASP A 20 18.81 -9.75 -21.95
N THR A 21 19.33 -9.92 -20.73
CA THR A 21 18.55 -10.23 -19.52
C THR A 21 18.26 -9.01 -18.65
N SER A 22 18.85 -7.84 -18.94
CA SER A 22 18.63 -6.62 -18.17
C SER A 22 17.22 -6.08 -18.39
N LYS A 23 16.58 -5.62 -17.32
CA LYS A 23 15.22 -5.07 -17.33
C LYS A 23 15.22 -3.62 -16.83
N PRO A 24 14.26 -2.78 -17.28
CA PRO A 24 14.14 -1.42 -16.78
C PRO A 24 13.98 -1.39 -15.25
N LEU A 25 14.51 -0.35 -14.61
CA LEU A 25 14.49 -0.20 -13.14
C LEU A 25 13.05 -0.22 -12.59
N GLU A 26 12.06 0.18 -13.38
CA GLU A 26 10.63 0.10 -13.03
C GLU A 26 10.17 -1.35 -12.77
N GLU A 27 10.86 -2.35 -13.34
CA GLU A 27 10.65 -3.78 -13.06
C GLU A 27 11.53 -4.31 -11.90
N GLU A 28 12.57 -3.57 -11.50
CA GLU A 28 13.58 -3.96 -10.51
C GLU A 28 13.50 -3.21 -9.17
N ILE A 29 12.44 -2.43 -8.90
CA ILE A 29 12.18 -1.83 -7.59
C ILE A 29 11.77 -2.89 -6.55
N HIS A 30 12.57 -3.95 -6.41
CA HIS A 30 12.54 -4.91 -5.33
C HIS A 30 13.28 -4.27 -4.15
N PHE A 31 12.54 -3.57 -3.29
CA PHE A 31 13.05 -3.24 -1.96
C PHE A 31 13.48 -4.56 -1.30
N ASN A 32 14.79 -4.67 -1.07
CA ASN A 32 15.46 -5.89 -0.65
C ASN A 32 15.23 -6.14 0.84
N ASP A 33 13.98 -6.41 1.21
CA ASP A 33 13.62 -7.10 2.44
C ASP A 33 13.28 -8.55 2.06
N ALA A 34 13.73 -9.53 2.86
CA ALA A 34 13.87 -10.95 2.49
C ALA A 34 12.56 -11.71 2.11
N CYS A 35 11.45 -11.02 1.89
CA CYS A 35 10.09 -11.56 1.71
C CYS A 35 9.58 -11.57 0.24
N HIS A 36 10.28 -10.99 -0.72
CA HIS A 36 9.77 -10.85 -2.10
C HIS A 36 10.45 -11.80 -3.11
N LYS A 37 10.14 -13.09 -3.01
CA LYS A 37 10.22 -13.99 -4.18
C LYS A 37 8.84 -14.00 -4.86
N VAL A 38 8.75 -13.40 -6.05
CA VAL A 38 7.66 -13.64 -7.03
C VAL A 38 6.26 -13.18 -6.60
N ALA A 39 6.10 -11.99 -6.05
CA ALA A 39 4.78 -11.38 -5.90
C ALA A 39 4.60 -10.28 -6.95
N LYS A 40 3.61 -10.40 -7.84
CA LYS A 40 3.15 -9.27 -8.65
C LYS A 40 2.95 -8.05 -7.72
N PRO A 41 3.42 -6.85 -8.08
CA PRO A 41 3.19 -5.67 -7.27
C PRO A 41 1.68 -5.48 -7.07
N LYS A 42 1.20 -5.70 -5.83
CA LYS A 42 -0.19 -5.38 -5.47
C LYS A 42 -0.38 -3.88 -5.65
N GLU A 43 -1.56 -3.46 -6.05
CA GLU A 43 -1.88 -2.04 -6.11
C GLU A 43 -1.69 -1.40 -4.72
N PRO A 44 -1.25 -0.14 -4.63
CA PRO A 44 -1.03 0.50 -3.35
C PRO A 44 -2.35 0.66 -2.59
N ILE A 45 -2.27 0.80 -1.27
CA ILE A 45 -3.43 1.19 -0.47
C ILE A 45 -3.68 2.67 -0.73
N THR A 46 -4.89 3.00 -1.13
CA THR A 46 -5.29 4.38 -1.48
C THR A 46 -6.36 4.93 -0.55
N ASP A 47 -6.96 4.07 0.27
CA ASP A 47 -8.06 4.45 1.15
C ASP A 47 -8.16 3.49 2.34
N VAL A 48 -8.65 4.00 3.46
CA VAL A 48 -8.92 3.24 4.69
C VAL A 48 -10.28 3.64 5.26
N SER A 49 -10.94 2.70 5.92
CA SER A 49 -12.24 2.93 6.55
C SER A 49 -12.33 2.07 7.82
N VAL A 50 -13.20 2.46 8.74
CA VAL A 50 -13.49 1.70 9.96
C VAL A 50 -14.96 1.33 9.94
N ILE A 51 -15.28 0.09 10.26
CA ILE A 51 -16.65 -0.41 10.35
C ILE A 51 -16.94 -0.97 11.74
N ILE A 52 -18.20 -0.87 12.14
CA ILE A 52 -18.74 -1.46 13.38
C ILE A 52 -19.66 -2.63 13.02
N LYS A 53 -19.09 -3.83 12.88
CA LYS A 53 -19.83 -5.02 12.44
C LYS A 53 -20.97 -5.39 13.38
N SER A 54 -20.77 -5.20 14.68
CA SER A 54 -21.80 -5.49 15.69
C SER A 54 -23.04 -4.60 15.57
N LEU A 55 -22.96 -3.48 14.84
CA LEU A 55 -24.09 -2.60 14.53
C LEU A 55 -24.67 -2.85 13.12
N GLY A 56 -24.22 -3.90 12.43
CA GLY A 56 -24.70 -4.25 11.09
C GLY A 56 -24.07 -3.43 9.96
N GLU A 57 -22.95 -2.75 10.22
CA GLU A 57 -22.18 -2.12 9.15
C GLU A 57 -21.46 -3.17 8.31
N GLU A 58 -21.55 -3.00 6.99
CA GLU A 58 -20.97 -3.90 6.00
C GLU A 58 -19.67 -3.32 5.43
N VAL A 59 -18.83 -4.19 4.88
CA VAL A 59 -17.60 -3.77 4.20
C VAL A 59 -17.95 -2.89 3.00
N PRO A 60 -17.41 -1.67 2.89
CA PRO A 60 -17.68 -0.81 1.75
C PRO A 60 -17.26 -1.44 0.42
N ARG A 61 -17.92 -1.06 -0.67
CA ARG A 61 -17.61 -1.59 -2.01
C ARG A 61 -16.14 -1.34 -2.37
N ASP A 62 -15.48 -2.37 -2.89
CA ASP A 62 -14.06 -2.38 -3.30
C ASP A 62 -13.07 -2.27 -2.13
N TYR A 63 -13.52 -2.39 -0.88
CA TYR A 63 -12.66 -2.50 0.31
C TYR A 63 -12.48 -3.95 0.72
N THR A 64 -11.36 -4.20 1.39
CA THR A 64 -11.04 -5.44 2.08
C THR A 64 -11.06 -5.18 3.57
N CYS A 65 -11.84 -5.95 4.32
CA CYS A 65 -11.83 -5.92 5.78
C CYS A 65 -10.66 -6.74 6.32
N ILE A 66 -10.00 -6.23 7.36
CA ILE A 66 -9.01 -6.97 8.13
C ILE A 66 -9.74 -7.61 9.30
N ASP A 67 -10.22 -8.84 9.10
CA ASP A 67 -10.98 -9.58 10.11
C ASP A 67 -10.09 -10.30 11.11
N VAL A 68 -8.90 -10.70 10.66
CA VAL A 68 -7.94 -11.49 11.43
C VAL A 68 -6.55 -10.89 11.32
N THR A 69 -5.79 -10.98 12.40
CA THR A 69 -4.37 -10.63 12.43
C THR A 69 -3.56 -11.66 11.64
N PRO A 70 -2.30 -11.35 11.26
CA PRO A 70 -1.42 -12.33 10.61
C PRO A 70 -1.18 -13.61 11.41
N SER A 71 -1.38 -13.58 12.74
CA SER A 71 -1.28 -14.74 13.62
C SER A 71 -2.60 -15.52 13.77
N GLY A 72 -3.68 -15.11 13.10
CA GLY A 72 -4.98 -15.77 13.13
C GLY A 72 -5.88 -15.40 14.31
N LEU A 73 -5.57 -14.32 15.03
CA LEU A 73 -6.44 -13.78 16.09
C LEU A 73 -7.46 -12.81 15.50
N SER A 74 -8.55 -12.53 16.22
CA SER A 74 -9.48 -11.45 15.83
C SER A 74 -8.74 -10.12 15.70
N ALA A 75 -8.99 -9.39 14.62
CA ALA A 75 -8.47 -8.04 14.41
C ALA A 75 -9.43 -6.94 14.90
N ASP A 76 -10.37 -7.28 15.78
CA ASP A 76 -11.22 -6.31 16.46
C ASP A 76 -10.35 -5.32 17.25
N LEU A 77 -10.42 -4.04 16.86
CA LEU A 77 -9.68 -2.96 17.50
C LEU A 77 -10.13 -2.70 18.94
N ASN A 78 -11.24 -3.32 19.36
CA ASN A 78 -11.81 -3.23 20.69
C ASN A 78 -11.82 -4.58 21.45
N ASN A 79 -10.97 -5.54 21.08
CA ASN A 79 -10.93 -6.91 21.61
C ASN A 79 -10.66 -7.03 23.15
N GLY A 80 -10.52 -5.92 23.88
CA GLY A 80 -10.47 -5.88 25.34
C GLY A 80 -11.82 -5.60 26.02
N SER A 81 -12.86 -5.27 25.26
CA SER A 81 -14.18 -4.92 25.79
C SER A 81 -15.18 -6.06 25.62
N LEU A 82 -15.65 -6.64 26.73
CA LEU A 82 -16.64 -7.73 26.73
C LEU A 82 -18.01 -7.33 26.16
N VAL A 83 -18.36 -6.04 26.24
CA VAL A 83 -19.65 -5.49 25.82
C VAL A 83 -19.49 -4.39 24.76
N GLY A 84 -18.26 -4.17 24.30
CA GLY A 84 -17.95 -3.11 23.36
C GLY A 84 -18.41 -3.46 21.95
N PRO A 85 -18.58 -2.43 21.09
CA PRO A 85 -18.77 -2.66 19.66
C PRO A 85 -17.56 -3.39 19.07
N GLN A 86 -17.81 -4.24 18.07
CA GLN A 86 -16.75 -4.91 17.32
C GLN A 86 -16.30 -4.01 16.16
N ILE A 87 -15.08 -3.49 16.24
CA ILE A 87 -14.56 -2.44 15.37
C ILE A 87 -13.46 -3.02 14.48
N PHE A 88 -13.57 -2.86 13.16
CA PHE A 88 -12.60 -3.43 12.22
C PHE A 88 -12.10 -2.39 11.22
N LEU A 89 -10.83 -2.52 10.85
CA LEU A 89 -10.20 -1.70 9.80
C LEU A 89 -10.44 -2.34 8.43
N CYS A 90 -10.85 -1.52 7.47
CA CYS A 90 -10.94 -1.85 6.06
C CYS A 90 -9.95 -1.02 5.26
N TYR A 91 -9.43 -1.56 4.16
CA TYR A 91 -8.58 -0.83 3.22
C TYR A 91 -9.02 -1.07 1.79
N ARG A 92 -8.81 -0.09 0.92
CA ARG A 92 -8.96 -0.24 -0.53
C ARG A 92 -7.61 -0.08 -1.20
N ARG A 93 -7.38 -0.90 -2.23
CA ARG A 93 -6.22 -0.76 -3.10
C ARG A 93 -6.66 -0.24 -4.45
N GLY A 94 -5.80 0.54 -5.10
CA GLY A 94 -6.11 1.16 -6.38
C GLY A 94 -4.96 2.00 -6.91
N ARG A 95 -5.12 2.51 -8.13
CA ARG A 95 -4.22 3.51 -8.73
C ARG A 95 -4.95 4.78 -9.15
N ASP A 96 -6.22 4.90 -8.77
CA ASP A 96 -7.08 6.05 -9.02
C ASP A 96 -6.75 7.24 -8.12
N LYS A 97 -6.03 7.02 -7.02
CA LYS A 97 -5.56 8.04 -6.08
C LYS A 97 -4.09 7.80 -5.72
N PRO A 98 -3.36 8.80 -5.20
CA PRO A 98 -2.03 8.61 -4.65
C PRO A 98 -2.00 7.56 -3.53
N PRO A 99 -0.88 6.84 -3.33
CA PRO A 99 -0.73 5.89 -2.24
C PRO A 99 -0.78 6.59 -0.88
N LEU A 100 -1.40 5.94 0.11
CA LEU A 100 -1.25 6.33 1.51
C LEU A 100 0.17 5.99 1.97
N THR A 101 0.87 6.97 2.54
CA THR A 101 2.26 6.83 2.98
C THR A 101 2.40 6.76 4.50
N ASP A 102 1.40 7.21 5.25
CA ASP A 102 1.42 7.24 6.71
C ASP A 102 -0.01 7.19 7.30
N LEU A 103 -0.13 6.76 8.55
CA LEU A 103 -1.36 6.76 9.35
C LEU A 103 -1.03 7.29 10.74
N GLY A 104 -1.75 8.32 11.20
CA GLY A 104 -1.52 9.01 12.48
C GLY A 104 -2.74 9.06 13.38
#